data_AF-A0A8W7P6Q7-F1
#
_entry.id   AF-A0A8W7P6Q7-F1
#
_cell.length_a   1.000
_cell.length_b   1.000
_cell.length_c   1.000
_cell.angle_alpha   90.00
_cell.angle_beta   90.00
_cell.angle_gamma   90.00
#
_symmetry.space_group_name_H-M   'P 1'
#
loop_
_entity.id
_entity.type
_entity.pdbx_description
1 polymer ?
#
loop_
_entity_poly.entity_id
_entity_poly.type
_entity_poly.pdbx_seq_one_letter_code
_entity_poly.pdbx_strand_id
1 'polypeptide(L)'
;MQAFIVLAVIVAGVAAAPQYPEMSYNAYNMPQEPRFEAYNMQPQYDTQYQYQPQYQAQPQSEQLTADGYKIVPGIVDARCPRADDPMKPVHLPVNGNCGKFMKCFGGRAYEMDCPAGLEFGSKVNRCDYPALAQCSRF
;
A
#
# COMPACT_ATOMS: atom_id res chain seq x y z
N MET A 1 -32.80 -54.11 -35.47
CA MET A 1 -32.05 -53.80 -34.24
C MET A 1 -31.02 -52.72 -34.57
N GLN A 2 -31.44 -51.48 -34.33
CA GLN A 2 -30.69 -50.26 -33.96
C GLN A 2 -29.43 -49.85 -34.76
N ALA A 3 -29.61 -48.85 -35.65
CA ALA A 3 -28.57 -47.95 -36.11
C ALA A 3 -28.42 -46.78 -35.12
N PHE A 4 -27.26 -46.65 -34.47
CA PHE A 4 -26.95 -45.54 -33.58
C PHE A 4 -26.41 -44.37 -34.41
N ILE A 5 -27.27 -43.38 -34.68
CA ILE A 5 -26.88 -42.09 -35.25
C ILE A 5 -26.19 -41.31 -34.13
N VAL A 6 -24.86 -41.23 -34.16
CA VAL A 6 -24.10 -40.35 -33.28
C VAL A 6 -24.20 -38.94 -33.86
N LEU A 7 -25.16 -38.14 -33.37
CA LEU A 7 -25.24 -36.71 -33.66
C LEU A 7 -24.08 -36.01 -32.95
N ALA A 8 -23.01 -35.73 -33.71
CA ALA A 8 -21.96 -34.83 -33.25
C ALA A 8 -22.50 -33.39 -33.26
N VAL A 9 -23.01 -32.95 -32.10
CA VAL A 9 -23.35 -31.53 -31.89
C VAL A 9 -22.03 -30.78 -31.71
N ILE A 10 -21.55 -30.18 -32.80
CA ILE A 10 -20.40 -29.28 -32.79
C ILE A 10 -20.87 -27.99 -32.11
N VAL A 11 -20.59 -27.84 -30.81
CA VAL A 11 -20.76 -26.56 -30.13
C VAL A 11 -19.62 -25.66 -30.61
N ALA A 12 -19.88 -24.90 -31.68
CA ALA A 12 -19.02 -23.80 -32.07
C ALA A 12 -19.14 -22.71 -31.00
N GLY A 13 -18.27 -22.79 -29.98
CA GLY A 13 -18.11 -21.73 -29.00
C GLY A 13 -17.55 -20.50 -29.69
N VAL A 14 -18.43 -19.60 -30.12
CA VAL A 14 -18.05 -18.24 -30.50
C VAL A 14 -17.65 -17.51 -29.21
N ALA A 15 -16.34 -17.38 -28.99
CA ALA A 15 -15.80 -16.48 -28.00
C ALA A 15 -16.08 -15.04 -28.45
N ALA A 16 -17.20 -14.48 -28.00
CA ALA A 16 -17.45 -13.05 -28.12
C ALA A 16 -16.57 -12.32 -27.11
N ALA A 17 -15.48 -11.70 -27.57
CA ALA A 17 -14.72 -10.75 -26.77
C ALA A 17 -15.60 -9.51 -26.51
N PRO A 18 -15.73 -9.01 -25.27
CA PRO A 18 -16.44 -7.77 -25.02
C PRO A 18 -15.67 -6.62 -25.68
N GLN A 19 -16.30 -5.96 -26.65
CA GLN A 19 -15.80 -4.71 -27.22
C GLN A 19 -15.96 -3.62 -26.17
N TYR A 20 -14.87 -3.26 -25.50
CA TYR A 20 -14.82 -2.04 -24.71
C TYR A 20 -14.87 -0.84 -25.67
N PRO A 21 -15.74 0.17 -25.45
CA PRO A 21 -15.75 1.36 -26.28
C PRO A 21 -14.43 2.12 -26.10
N GLU A 22 -13.76 2.44 -27.21
CA GLU A 22 -12.55 3.27 -27.19
C GLU A 22 -12.90 4.67 -26.68
N MET A 23 -12.42 4.98 -25.49
CA MET A 23 -12.59 6.28 -24.87
C MET A 23 -11.58 7.23 -25.52
N SER A 24 -12.02 7.92 -26.58
CA SER A 24 -11.25 8.99 -27.24
C SER A 24 -10.96 10.12 -26.26
N TYR A 25 -9.71 10.23 -25.81
CA TYR A 25 -9.26 11.31 -24.94
C TYR A 25 -8.77 12.48 -25.81
N ASN A 26 -9.62 13.50 -25.98
CA ASN A 26 -9.26 14.70 -26.75
C ASN A 26 -8.22 15.54 -25.97
N ALA A 27 -6.97 15.52 -26.41
CA ALA A 27 -5.82 16.17 -25.75
C ALA A 27 -5.67 17.69 -26.01
N TYR A 28 -6.71 18.39 -26.48
CA TYR A 28 -6.54 19.74 -27.05
C TYR A 28 -6.90 20.94 -26.16
N ASN A 29 -7.20 20.75 -24.88
CA ASN A 29 -7.51 21.88 -23.99
C ASN A 29 -6.70 21.85 -22.69
N MET A 30 -5.38 21.96 -22.80
CA MET A 30 -4.55 22.39 -21.65
C MET A 30 -4.49 23.92 -21.62
N PRO A 31 -4.86 24.59 -20.51
CA PRO A 31 -4.57 26.00 -20.32
C PRO A 31 -3.04 26.18 -20.31
N GLN A 32 -2.56 27.11 -21.15
CA GLN A 32 -1.15 27.47 -21.24
C GLN A 32 -0.66 28.00 -19.89
N GLU A 33 0.47 27.47 -19.39
CA GLU A 33 1.10 27.95 -18.18
C GLU A 33 1.52 29.43 -18.33
N PRO A 34 1.31 30.30 -17.33
CA PRO A 34 1.90 31.63 -17.34
C PRO A 34 3.43 31.49 -17.24
N ARG A 35 4.11 32.06 -18.23
CA ARG A 35 5.57 32.22 -18.29
C ARG A 35 6.09 32.71 -16.93
N PHE A 36 6.88 31.88 -16.26
CA PHE A 36 7.55 32.23 -15.01
C PHE A 36 8.53 33.39 -15.28
N GLU A 37 8.24 34.57 -14.77
CA GLU A 37 9.24 35.63 -14.67
C GLU A 37 10.11 35.32 -13.45
N ALA A 38 11.42 35.18 -13.69
CA ALA A 38 12.41 35.00 -12.64
C ALA A 38 12.52 36.29 -11.82
N TYR A 39 11.66 36.46 -10.83
CA TYR A 39 11.76 37.57 -9.89
C TYR A 39 12.81 37.23 -8.83
N ASN A 40 13.94 37.93 -8.93
CA ASN A 40 15.08 37.82 -8.03
C ASN A 40 14.72 38.49 -6.68
N MET A 41 14.17 37.71 -5.75
CA MET A 41 14.00 38.12 -4.35
C MET A 41 15.05 37.41 -3.49
N GLN A 42 16.07 38.15 -3.07
CA GLN A 42 16.95 37.71 -1.99
C GLN A 42 16.13 37.68 -0.68
N PRO A 43 16.09 36.58 0.08
CA PRO A 43 15.47 36.60 1.39
C PRO A 43 16.40 37.31 2.38
N GLN A 44 15.99 38.49 2.83
CA GLN A 44 16.55 39.13 4.02
C GLN A 44 16.11 38.28 5.22
N TYR A 45 17.07 37.59 5.85
CA TYR A 45 16.80 36.72 7.00
C TYR A 45 16.51 37.58 8.23
N ASP A 46 15.24 37.64 8.65
CA ASP A 46 14.82 38.31 9.88
C ASP A 46 15.01 37.37 11.08
N THR A 47 16.01 37.70 11.92
CA THR A 47 16.42 36.95 13.12
C THR A 47 15.61 37.33 14.36
N GLN A 48 14.27 37.30 14.31
CA GLN A 48 13.45 37.76 15.46
C GLN A 48 12.29 36.85 15.86
N TYR A 49 12.07 35.69 15.24
CA TYR A 49 11.01 34.79 15.73
C TYR A 49 11.49 33.89 16.90
N GLN A 50 11.26 34.46 18.07
CA GLN A 50 11.29 33.89 19.41
C GLN A 50 10.84 32.41 19.47
N TYR A 51 11.72 31.57 20.01
CA TYR A 51 11.44 30.18 20.38
C TYR A 51 10.30 30.11 21.40
N GLN A 52 9.19 29.45 21.06
CA GLN A 52 8.22 28.97 22.04
C GLN A 52 8.51 27.50 22.38
N PRO A 53 8.89 27.18 23.63
CA PRO A 53 9.22 25.82 24.01
C PRO A 53 7.98 25.12 24.56
N GLN A 54 6.98 24.81 23.73
CA GLN A 54 5.92 23.87 24.12
C GLN A 54 5.49 22.97 22.95
N TYR A 55 6.44 22.21 22.40
CA TYR A 55 6.09 20.86 21.99
C TYR A 55 6.18 20.00 23.24
N GLN A 56 5.07 19.89 23.95
CA GLN A 56 4.93 18.85 24.97
C GLN A 56 5.24 17.52 24.28
N ALA A 57 6.24 16.80 24.77
CA ALA A 57 6.52 15.44 24.33
C ALA A 57 5.28 14.59 24.65
N GLN A 58 4.38 14.46 23.68
CA GLN A 58 3.27 13.54 23.77
C GLN A 58 3.89 12.13 23.83
N PRO A 59 3.51 11.28 24.81
CA PRO A 59 3.98 9.91 24.85
C PRO A 59 3.62 9.24 23.52
N GLN A 60 4.61 8.63 22.85
CA GLN A 60 4.55 8.15 21.48
C GLN A 60 3.55 6.99 21.23
N SER A 61 2.63 6.69 22.15
CA SER A 61 1.81 5.49 22.06
C SER A 61 0.62 5.60 21.12
N GLU A 62 0.06 6.79 20.84
CA GLU A 62 -1.11 6.93 19.96
C GLU A 62 -1.27 8.36 19.44
N GLN A 63 -0.57 8.71 18.35
CA GLN A 63 -0.89 9.95 17.63
C GLN A 63 -2.12 9.67 16.75
N LEU A 64 -3.32 9.94 17.28
CA LEU A 64 -4.56 9.93 16.50
C LEU A 64 -4.73 11.27 15.79
N THR A 65 -5.20 11.22 14.54
CA THR A 65 -5.68 12.41 13.83
C THR A 65 -7.01 12.90 14.44
N ALA A 66 -7.45 14.11 14.09
CA ALA A 66 -8.71 14.69 14.58
C ALA A 66 -9.95 13.84 14.23
N ASP A 67 -9.87 13.06 13.16
CA ASP A 67 -10.87 12.10 12.69
C ASP A 67 -10.72 10.68 13.31
N GLY A 68 -9.79 10.50 14.25
CA GLY A 68 -9.63 9.24 15.00
C GLY A 68 -8.85 8.15 14.26
N TYR A 69 -8.12 8.49 13.20
CA TYR A 69 -7.22 7.56 12.55
C TYR A 69 -5.88 7.48 13.29
N LYS A 70 -5.41 6.26 13.59
CA LYS A 70 -4.10 6.03 14.20
C LYS A 70 -3.00 6.24 13.16
N ILE A 71 -2.16 7.26 13.35
CA ILE A 71 -1.00 7.49 12.49
C ILE A 71 0.06 6.44 12.84
N VAL A 72 0.38 5.56 11.89
CA VAL A 72 1.52 4.64 12.01
C VAL A 72 2.70 5.23 11.25
N PRO A 73 3.78 5.66 11.93
CA PRO A 73 4.95 6.16 11.25
C PRO A 73 5.71 5.03 10.55
N GLY A 74 6.14 5.27 9.32
CA GLY A 74 7.00 4.33 8.57
C GLY A 74 8.48 4.51 8.92
N ILE A 75 9.11 3.45 9.41
CA ILE A 75 10.54 3.44 9.75
C ILE A 75 11.36 3.01 8.54
N VAL A 76 12.46 3.71 8.23
CA VAL A 76 13.35 3.29 7.14
C VAL A 76 13.99 1.95 7.53
N ASP A 77 13.83 0.94 6.68
CA ASP A 77 14.34 -0.41 6.92
C ASP A 77 15.04 -0.93 5.66
N ALA A 78 16.28 -1.41 5.81
CA ALA A 78 17.09 -1.90 4.70
C ALA A 78 16.51 -3.17 4.03
N ARG A 79 15.62 -3.89 4.72
CA ARG A 79 14.90 -5.06 4.19
C ARG A 79 13.73 -4.65 3.29
N CYS A 80 13.30 -3.38 3.33
CA CYS A 80 12.27 -2.87 2.45
C CYS A 80 12.86 -2.38 1.12
N PRO A 81 12.27 -2.78 -0.04
CA PRO A 81 12.71 -2.27 -1.33
C PRO A 81 12.38 -0.78 -1.47
N ARG A 82 13.23 -0.03 -2.19
CA ARG A 82 12.96 1.39 -2.50
C ARG A 82 11.84 1.57 -3.53
N ALA A 83 11.71 0.62 -4.45
CA ALA A 83 10.65 0.57 -5.46
C ALA A 83 9.80 -0.67 -5.21
N ASP A 84 8.50 -0.48 -5.00
CA ASP A 84 7.57 -1.55 -4.67
C ASP A 84 7.03 -2.25 -5.93
N ASP A 85 6.87 -3.57 -5.87
CA ASP A 85 6.19 -4.37 -6.88
C ASP A 85 4.78 -4.73 -6.38
N PRO A 86 3.69 -4.27 -7.03
CA PRO A 86 2.32 -4.58 -6.62
C PRO A 86 1.99 -6.08 -6.62
N MET A 87 2.66 -6.88 -7.45
CA MET A 87 2.45 -8.33 -7.53
C MET A 87 3.29 -9.10 -6.49
N LYS A 88 4.25 -8.45 -5.85
CA LYS A 88 5.16 -9.06 -4.87
C LYS A 88 5.37 -8.14 -3.65
N PRO A 89 4.33 -7.91 -2.84
CA PRO A 89 4.45 -7.10 -1.64
C PRO A 89 5.42 -7.74 -0.64
N VAL A 90 6.21 -6.89 0.01
CA VAL A 90 7.15 -7.31 1.05
C VAL A 90 6.53 -7.03 2.41
N HIS A 91 6.40 -8.09 3.22
CA HIS A 91 6.04 -8.00 4.62
C HIS A 91 7.15 -8.59 5.49
N LEU A 92 7.39 -7.98 6.65
CA LEU A 92 8.43 -8.37 7.59
C LEU A 92 7.77 -8.79 8.92
N PRO A 93 8.28 -9.83 9.59
CA PRO A 93 7.78 -10.22 10.91
C PRO A 93 8.20 -9.20 11.97
N VAL A 94 7.35 -9.00 12.97
CA VAL A 94 7.69 -8.28 14.21
C VAL A 94 8.14 -9.31 15.25
N ASN A 95 9.42 -9.23 15.64
CA ASN A 95 9.97 -10.15 16.63
C ASN A 95 9.30 -9.95 17.99
N GLY A 96 8.86 -11.03 18.63
CA GLY A 96 8.22 -11.00 19.94
C GLY A 96 6.74 -10.59 19.93
N ASN A 97 6.17 -10.21 18.79
CA ASN A 97 4.73 -9.96 18.66
C ASN A 97 4.16 -10.55 17.37
N CYS A 98 3.63 -11.76 17.48
CA CYS A 98 3.06 -12.48 16.34
C CYS A 98 1.75 -11.88 15.82
N GLY A 99 1.04 -11.08 16.63
CA GLY A 99 -0.17 -10.37 16.22
C GLY A 99 0.12 -9.14 15.36
N LYS A 100 1.38 -8.88 15.00
CA LYS A 100 1.81 -7.73 14.22
C LYS A 100 2.78 -8.14 13.11
N PHE A 101 2.80 -7.33 12.06
CA PHE A 101 3.78 -7.42 10.98
C PHE A 101 4.11 -6.03 10.46
N MET A 102 5.14 -5.90 9.65
CA MET A 102 5.43 -4.65 8.96
C MET A 102 5.19 -4.79 7.47
N LYS A 103 4.49 -3.84 6.87
CA LYS A 103 4.34 -3.73 5.42
C LYS A 103 5.34 -2.73 4.87
N CYS A 104 6.09 -3.14 3.85
CA CYS A 104 7.01 -2.24 3.17
C CYS A 104 6.28 -1.35 2.16
N PHE A 105 6.70 -0.08 2.09
CA PHE A 105 6.35 0.84 1.02
C PHE A 105 7.43 1.92 0.92
N GLY A 106 8.00 2.12 -0.28
CA GLY A 106 9.00 3.16 -0.56
C GLY A 106 10.23 3.12 0.34
N GLY A 107 10.76 1.93 0.66
CA GLY A 107 11.92 1.74 1.54
C GLY A 107 11.63 1.90 3.04
N ARG A 108 10.35 1.98 3.43
CA ARG A 108 9.92 2.10 4.83
C ARG A 108 9.01 0.95 5.24
N ALA A 109 9.15 0.53 6.49
CA ALA A 109 8.36 -0.49 7.16
C ALA A 109 7.29 0.19 8.02
N TYR A 110 6.02 -0.13 7.76
CA TYR A 110 4.86 0.36 8.51
C TYR A 110 4.27 -0.79 9.32
N GLU A 111 4.18 -0.64 10.64
CA GLU A 111 3.62 -1.67 11.50
C GLU A 111 2.10 -1.79 11.33
N MET A 112 1.63 -3.03 11.16
CA MET A 112 0.25 -3.38 10.94
C MET A 112 -0.16 -4.43 11.97
N ASP A 113 -1.38 -4.29 12.49
CA ASP A 113 -2.00 -5.28 13.36
C ASP A 113 -2.63 -6.38 12.52
N CYS A 114 -2.43 -7.63 12.92
CA CYS A 114 -3.25 -8.74 12.46
C CYS A 114 -4.64 -8.65 13.11
N PRO A 115 -5.69 -9.16 12.44
CA PRO A 115 -6.98 -9.36 13.08
C PRO A 115 -6.85 -10.19 14.37
N ALA A 116 -7.74 -9.94 15.32
CA ALA A 116 -7.69 -10.58 16.63
C ALA A 116 -7.63 -12.11 16.52
N GLY A 117 -6.67 -12.72 17.21
CA GLY A 117 -6.45 -14.17 17.22
C GLY A 117 -5.67 -14.73 16.03
N LEU A 118 -5.25 -13.89 15.07
CA LEU A 118 -4.39 -14.29 13.97
C LEU A 118 -2.93 -13.90 14.24
N GLU A 119 -2.02 -14.62 13.60
CA GLU A 119 -0.59 -14.39 13.66
C GLU A 119 -0.03 -14.18 12.27
N PHE A 120 0.96 -13.31 12.14
CA PHE A 120 1.68 -13.16 10.89
C PHE A 120 2.63 -14.35 10.66
N GLY A 121 2.37 -15.11 9.61
CA GLY A 121 3.27 -16.18 9.17
C GLY A 121 4.18 -15.72 8.05
N SER A 122 5.47 -15.55 8.31
CA SER A 122 6.45 -15.11 7.29
C SER A 122 6.53 -16.03 6.06
N LYS A 123 6.28 -17.34 6.24
CA LYS A 123 6.24 -18.32 5.14
C LYS A 123 5.03 -18.17 4.23
N VAL A 124 3.87 -17.88 4.81
CA VAL A 124 2.60 -17.69 4.08
C VAL A 124 2.35 -16.22 3.67
N ASN A 125 3.21 -15.33 4.18
CA ASN A 125 3.26 -13.90 3.90
C ASN A 125 1.94 -13.16 4.18
N ARG A 126 1.23 -13.56 5.24
CA ARG A 126 -0.05 -12.99 5.68
C ARG A 126 -0.36 -13.34 7.13
N CYS A 127 -1.35 -12.65 7.70
CA CYS A 127 -1.98 -13.06 8.95
C CYS A 127 -2.82 -14.32 8.72
N ASP A 128 -2.63 -15.33 9.55
CA ASP A 128 -3.34 -16.60 9.49
C ASP A 128 -3.48 -17.20 10.90
N TYR A 129 -4.16 -18.33 11.04
CA TYR A 129 -4.29 -19.00 12.33
C TYR A 129 -2.92 -19.48 12.82
N PRO A 130 -2.66 -19.49 14.16
CA PRO A 130 -1.38 -19.90 14.73
C PRO A 130 -0.86 -21.27 14.24
N ALA A 131 -1.78 -22.20 13.95
CA ALA A 131 -1.44 -23.51 13.43
C ALA A 131 -0.69 -23.46 12.08
N LEU A 132 -1.03 -22.49 11.22
CA LEU A 132 -0.46 -22.29 9.89
C LEU A 132 0.61 -21.18 9.87
N ALA A 133 0.38 -20.09 10.59
CA ALA A 133 1.32 -18.98 10.70
C ALA A 133 2.62 -19.40 11.42
N GLN A 134 2.49 -20.25 12.44
CA GLN A 134 3.59 -20.82 13.22
C GLN A 134 4.54 -19.78 13.83
N CYS A 135 4.10 -18.55 14.09
CA CYS A 135 4.96 -17.52 14.65
C CYS A 135 5.24 -17.76 16.14
N SER A 136 4.21 -18.02 16.94
CA SER A 136 4.33 -18.21 18.39
C SER A 136 4.88 -19.59 18.81
N ARG A 137 5.18 -20.46 17.84
CA ARG A 137 5.69 -21.81 18.09
C ARG A 137 7.21 -21.90 18.17
N PHE A 138 7.93 -20.79 17.96
CA PHE A 138 9.39 -20.69 18.02
C PHE A 138 9.80 -19.70 19.12
#